data_AF-A0A7V8XIM9-F1
#
_entry.id   AF-A0A7V8XIM9-F1
#
_cell.length_a   1.000
_cell.length_b   1.000
_cell.length_c   1.000
_cell.angle_alpha   90.00
_cell.angle_beta   90.00
_cell.angle_gamma   90.00
#
_symmetry.space_group_name_H-M   'P 1'
#
loop_
_entity.id
_entity.type
_entity.pdbx_description
1 polymer ?
#
loop_
_entity_poly.entity_id
_entity_poly.type
_entity_poly.pdbx_seq_one_letter_code
_entity_poly.pdbx_strand_id
1 'polypeptide(L)'
;MLDWLDQVQERLDRFAGDSGAGASVLSPADIELLLELARSAAHETGQRTNAPLVAYLVGYAHGRSPETELQDLVAAALDKRDG
;
A
#
# COMPACT_ATOMS: atom_id res chain seq x y z
N MET A 1 5.79 -12.68 10.22
CA MET A 1 4.98 -11.96 9.19
C MET A 1 5.82 -10.85 8.58
N LEU A 2 6.40 -9.98 9.41
CA LEU A 2 7.38 -8.98 8.96
C LEU A 2 8.59 -9.62 8.24
N ASP A 3 9.20 -10.65 8.82
CA ASP A 3 10.37 -11.32 8.23
C ASP A 3 10.16 -11.85 6.79
N TRP A 4 8.94 -12.26 6.45
CA TRP A 4 8.63 -12.70 5.09
C TRP A 4 8.43 -11.52 4.13
N LEU A 5 7.79 -10.44 4.60
CA LEU A 5 7.63 -9.21 3.83
C LEU A 5 8.98 -8.55 3.58
N ASP A 6 9.88 -8.54 4.56
CA ASP A 6 11.25 -8.06 4.41
C ASP A 6 11.98 -8.85 3.30
N GLN A 7 11.86 -10.19 3.32
CA GLN A 7 12.40 -11.04 2.24
C GLN A 7 11.73 -10.82 0.88
N VAL A 8 10.45 -10.46 0.83
CA VAL A 8 9.78 -10.06 -0.43
C VAL A 8 10.38 -8.76 -0.93
N GLN A 9 10.51 -7.75 -0.07
CA GLN A 9 11.08 -6.45 -0.40
C GLN A 9 12.51 -6.60 -0.93
N GLU A 10 13.38 -7.33 -0.23
CA GLU A 10 14.75 -7.59 -0.68
C GLU A 10 14.82 -8.24 -2.07
N ARG A 11 13.89 -9.13 -2.40
CA ARG A 11 13.83 -9.76 -3.73
C ARG A 11 13.37 -8.78 -4.80
N LEU A 12 12.41 -7.91 -4.48
CA LEU A 12 11.88 -6.90 -5.39
C LEU A 12 12.93 -5.83 -5.68
N ASP A 13 13.61 -5.31 -4.65
CA ASP A 13 14.68 -4.30 -4.79
C ASP A 13 15.81 -4.83 -5.69
N ARG A 14 16.25 -6.06 -5.42
CA ARG A 14 17.26 -6.76 -6.23
C ARG A 14 16.83 -6.90 -7.69
N PHE A 15 15.55 -7.23 -7.93
CA PHE A 15 15.02 -7.39 -9.28
C PHE A 15 14.89 -6.05 -10.01
N ALA A 16 14.47 -5.00 -9.31
CA ALA A 16 14.33 -3.65 -9.84
C ALA A 16 15.68 -2.97 -10.14
N GLY A 17 16.79 -3.55 -9.66
CA GLY A 17 18.13 -2.97 -9.79
C GLY A 17 18.36 -1.79 -8.85
N ASP A 18 17.49 -1.60 -7.86
CA ASP A 18 17.66 -0.58 -6.82
C ASP A 18 18.53 -1.17 -5.70
N SER A 19 19.64 -0.51 -5.39
CA SER A 19 20.63 -1.00 -4.41
C SER A 19 20.27 -0.61 -2.97
N GLY A 20 18.99 -0.32 -2.68
CA GLY A 20 18.51 -0.08 -1.33
C GLY A 20 18.78 1.34 -0.81
N ALA A 21 18.82 2.35 -1.67
CA ALA A 21 19.02 3.73 -1.22
C ALA A 21 17.78 4.35 -0.52
N GLY A 22 16.70 3.59 -0.35
CA GLY A 22 15.48 4.04 0.31
C GLY A 22 14.53 2.90 0.63
N ALA A 23 15.03 1.84 1.28
CA ALA A 23 14.18 0.73 1.71
C ALA A 23 13.00 1.26 2.55
N SER A 24 11.82 1.34 1.94
CA SER A 24 10.59 1.74 2.60
C SER A 24 10.11 0.56 3.43
N VAL A 25 10.78 0.33 4.56
CA VAL A 25 10.26 -0.57 5.60
C VAL A 25 8.90 -0.02 5.99
N LEU A 26 7.83 -0.78 5.72
CA LEU A 26 6.50 -0.40 6.17
C LEU A 26 6.53 -0.25 7.69
N SER A 27 6.24 0.95 8.17
CA SER A 27 6.10 1.16 9.60
C SER A 27 4.87 0.39 10.11
N PRO A 28 4.79 0.06 11.41
CA PRO A 28 3.57 -0.53 11.97
C PRO A 28 2.31 0.28 11.65
N ALA A 29 2.41 1.61 11.60
CA ALA A 29 1.31 2.49 11.23
C ALA A 29 0.89 2.32 9.76
N ASP A 30 1.85 2.20 8.85
CA ASP A 30 1.56 1.96 7.43
C ASP A 30 0.89 0.60 7.21
N ILE A 31 1.30 -0.41 7.96
CA ILE A 31 0.70 -1.74 7.92
C ILE A 31 -0.77 -1.66 8.37
N GLU A 32 -1.03 -1.03 9.52
CA GLU A 32 -2.40 -0.86 10.03
C GLU A 32 -3.28 -0.11 9.04
N LEU A 33 -2.75 0.97 8.46
CA LEU A 33 -3.45 1.79 7.48
C LEU A 33 -3.80 1.01 6.20
N LEU A 34 -2.85 0.26 5.65
CA LEU A 34 -3.07 -0.58 4.45
C LEU A 34 -4.04 -1.74 4.71
N LEU A 35 -3.99 -2.33 5.92
CA LEU A 35 -4.93 -3.39 6.31
C LEU A 35 -6.35 -2.85 6.50
N GLU A 36 -6.51 -1.65 7.06
CA GLU A 36 -7.82 -1.01 7.17
C GLU A 36 -8.38 -0.64 5.80
N LEU A 37 -7.56 -0.06 4.91
CA LEU A 37 -7.95 0.19 3.51
C LEU A 37 -8.47 -1.08 2.83
N ALA A 38 -7.72 -2.18 2.94
CA ALA A 38 -8.09 -3.47 2.37
C ALA A 38 -9.42 -3.99 2.94
N ARG A 39 -9.62 -3.84 4.25
CA ARG A 39 -10.85 -4.20 4.95
C ARG A 39 -12.03 -3.38 4.44
N SER A 40 -11.92 -2.06 4.37
CA SER A 40 -12.98 -1.16 3.89
C SER A 40 -13.36 -1.49 2.45
N ALA A 41 -12.39 -1.61 1.54
CA ALA A 41 -12.66 -1.92 0.14
C ALA A 41 -13.41 -3.26 -0.04
N ALA A 42 -13.01 -4.31 0.70
CA ALA A 42 -13.72 -5.59 0.65
C ALA A 42 -15.14 -5.50 1.26
N HIS A 43 -15.32 -4.72 2.32
CA HIS A 43 -16.60 -4.59 3.01
C HIS A 43 -17.60 -3.77 2.20
N GLU A 44 -17.20 -2.60 1.70
CA GLU A 44 -18.10 -1.67 1.01
C GLU A 44 -18.55 -2.20 -0.35
N THR A 45 -17.66 -2.88 -1.07
CA THR A 45 -17.97 -3.41 -2.41
C THR A 45 -18.58 -4.80 -2.38
N GLY A 46 -18.54 -5.49 -1.23
CA GLY A 46 -18.87 -6.91 -1.11
C GLY A 46 -17.90 -7.86 -1.83
N GLN A 47 -16.83 -7.35 -2.44
CA GLN A 47 -15.89 -8.12 -3.25
C GLN A 47 -14.50 -8.16 -2.61
N ARG A 48 -14.12 -9.32 -2.06
CA ARG A 48 -12.80 -9.52 -1.43
C ARG A 48 -11.63 -9.28 -2.38
N THR A 49 -11.84 -9.40 -3.68
CA THR A 49 -10.83 -9.10 -4.72
C THR A 49 -10.41 -7.64 -4.72
N ASN A 50 -11.23 -6.72 -4.22
CA ASN A 50 -10.90 -5.30 -4.21
C ASN A 50 -9.86 -4.92 -3.15
N ALA A 51 -9.72 -5.72 -2.09
CA ALA A 51 -8.71 -5.52 -1.06
C ALA A 51 -7.27 -5.46 -1.61
N PRO A 52 -6.76 -6.49 -2.32
CA PRO A 52 -5.41 -6.41 -2.90
C PRO A 52 -5.31 -5.40 -4.06
N LEU A 53 -6.39 -5.18 -4.82
CA LEU A 53 -6.37 -4.24 -5.94
C LEU A 53 -6.22 -2.79 -5.49
N VAL A 54 -6.94 -2.39 -4.43
CA VAL A 54 -6.81 -1.02 -3.91
C VAL A 54 -5.44 -0.80 -3.28
N ALA A 55 -4.90 -1.81 -2.58
CA ALA A 55 -3.54 -1.73 -2.01
C ALA A 55 -2.48 -1.55 -3.10
N TYR A 56 -2.62 -2.26 -4.23
CA TYR A 56 -1.77 -2.06 -5.40
C TYR A 56 -1.89 -0.66 -5.99
N LEU A 57 -3.11 -0.13 -6.16
CA LEU A 57 -3.33 1.21 -6.72
C LEU A 57 -2.74 2.32 -5.84
N VAL A 58 -2.88 2.21 -4.52
CA VAL A 58 -2.26 3.14 -3.57
C VAL A 58 -0.74 3.07 -3.65
N GLY A 59 -0.16 1.86 -3.61
CA GLY A 59 1.29 1.69 -3.75
C GLY A 59 1.83 2.22 -5.09
N TYR A 60 1.09 2.01 -6.17
CA TYR A 60 1.41 2.56 -7.49
C TYR A 60 1.37 4.09 -7.53
N ALA A 61 0.36 4.71 -6.91
CA ALA A 61 0.25 6.17 -6.82
C ALA A 61 1.37 6.77 -5.97
N HIS A 62 1.71 6.14 -4.85
CA HIS A 62 2.79 6.54 -3.96
C HIS A 62 4.15 6.49 -4.68
N GLY A 63 4.44 5.40 -5.40
CA GLY A 63 5.67 5.29 -6.21
C GLY A 63 5.79 6.31 -7.35
N ARG A 64 4.70 6.97 -7.75
CA ARG A 64 4.70 8.05 -8.76
C ARG A 64 4.76 9.45 -8.16
N SER A 65 4.48 9.58 -6.86
CA SER A 65 4.37 10.85 -6.14
C SER A 65 5.02 10.68 -4.75
N PRO A 66 6.35 10.50 -4.67
CA PRO A 66 7.03 10.18 -3.42
C PRO A 66 6.92 11.28 -2.35
N GLU A 67 6.57 12.50 -2.74
CA GLU A 67 6.27 13.62 -1.84
C GLU A 67 4.88 13.52 -1.16
N THR A 68 4.01 12.64 -1.65
CA THR A 68 2.67 12.45 -1.07
C THR A 68 2.72 11.36 -0.01
N GLU A 69 2.30 11.69 1.20
CA GLU A 69 2.24 10.75 2.32
C GLU A 69 1.24 9.61 2.05
N LEU A 70 1.58 8.39 2.50
CA LEU A 70 0.72 7.22 2.32
C LEU A 70 -0.68 7.44 2.92
N GLN A 71 -0.76 8.11 4.08
CA GLN A 71 -2.01 8.45 4.75
C GLN A 71 -2.97 9.26 3.87
N ASP A 72 -2.44 10.20 3.08
CA ASP A 72 -3.25 11.09 2.24
C ASP A 72 -3.80 10.30 1.03
N LEU A 73 -3.00 9.38 0.49
CA LEU A 73 -3.43 8.49 -0.59
C LEU A 73 -4.49 7.50 -0.12
N VAL A 74 -4.36 6.96 1.10
CA VAL A 74 -5.38 6.08 1.69
C VAL A 74 -6.66 6.85 1.97
N ALA A 75 -6.57 8.06 2.53
CA ALA A 75 -7.73 8.92 2.72
C ALA A 75 -8.44 9.20 1.40
N ALA A 76 -7.70 9.55 0.34
CA ALA A 76 -8.27 9.78 -0.99
C ALA A 76 -8.92 8.53 -1.60
N ALA A 77 -8.38 7.33 -1.33
CA ALA A 77 -8.95 6.07 -1.81
C ALA A 77 -10.24 5.66 -1.07
N LEU A 78 -10.40 6.10 0.18
CA LEU A 78 -11.59 5.88 1.01
C LEU A 78 -12.63 7.01 0.90
N ASP A 79 -12.24 8.16 0.35
CA ASP A 79 -13.11 9.31 0.22
C ASP A 79 -14.28 8.97 -0.72
N LYS A 80 -15.46 8.85 -0.13
CA LYS A 80 -16.71 8.80 -0.87
C LYS A 80 -16.93 10.20 -1.41
N ARG A 81 -16.58 10.42 -2.67
CA ARG A 81 -17.22 11.51 -3.40
C ARG A 81 -18.71 11.20 -3.41
N ASP A 82 -19.44 11.83 -2.49
CA ASP A 82 -20.88 11.95 -2.53
C ASP A 82 -21.25 12.52 -3.91
N GLY A 83 -21.69 11.61 -4.79
CA GLY A 83 -22.21 11.91 -6.11
C GLY A 83 -23.69 11.61 -6.16
#